data_AF-A0A1F8XM02-F1
#
_entry.id   AF-A0A1F8XM02-F1
#
_cell.length_a   1.000
_cell.length_b   1.000
_cell.length_c   1.000
_cell.angle_alpha   90.00
_cell.angle_beta   90.00
_cell.angle_gamma   90.00
#
_symmetry.space_group_name_H-M   'P 1'
#
loop_
_entity.id
_entity.type
_entity.pdbx_description
1 polymer ?
#
loop_
_entity_poly.entity_id
_entity_poly.type
_entity_poly.pdbx_seq_one_letter_code
_entity_poly.pdbx_strand_id
1 'polypeptide(L)'
;MNLSGDAVAPLYRKHADGPGDLVVIHDDLDLAAGTVRLKRGGGTGGHNGLRSLRERLGTADFLRVRVGIGRPPAGIDSADYVLTPPAPDLRGPFEAAIAAAGEAVGDIARLGFDKAMTRWNAKSREAPKGRKPPPESPAGNILLAPGEASGGSISRKEARSQDDTEEV
;
A
#
# COMPACT_ATOMS: atom_id res chain seq x y z
N MET A 1 -8.12 -12.70 -2.82
CA MET A 1 -8.95 -11.50 -2.60
C MET A 1 -9.94 -11.21 -3.73
N ASN A 2 -9.71 -11.68 -4.96
CA ASN A 2 -10.50 -11.25 -6.14
C ASN A 2 -11.92 -11.83 -6.23
N LEU A 3 -12.26 -12.79 -5.38
CA LEU A 3 -13.56 -13.47 -5.36
C LEU A 3 -14.35 -13.19 -4.07
N SER A 4 -14.00 -12.13 -3.32
CA SER A 4 -14.69 -11.80 -2.06
C SER A 4 -16.20 -11.57 -2.26
N GLY A 5 -16.60 -11.02 -3.41
CA GLY A 5 -18.02 -10.83 -3.74
C GLY A 5 -18.79 -12.13 -3.89
N ASP A 6 -18.15 -13.21 -4.35
CA ASP A 6 -18.81 -14.51 -4.56
C ASP A 6 -19.23 -15.13 -3.22
N ALA A 7 -18.40 -14.97 -2.20
CA ALA A 7 -18.69 -15.46 -0.86
C ALA A 7 -19.72 -14.58 -0.13
N VAL A 8 -19.65 -13.26 -0.29
CA VAL A 8 -20.50 -12.32 0.46
C VAL A 8 -21.90 -12.19 -0.15
N ALA A 9 -22.03 -12.24 -1.48
CA ALA A 9 -23.29 -11.93 -2.15
C ALA A 9 -24.48 -12.84 -1.78
N PRO A 10 -24.32 -14.18 -1.62
CA PRO A 10 -25.42 -15.04 -1.19
C PRO A 10 -25.94 -14.68 0.20
N LEU A 11 -25.04 -14.38 1.14
CA LEU A 11 -25.42 -13.98 2.50
C LEU A 11 -26.07 -12.59 2.52
N TYR A 12 -25.50 -11.64 1.79
CA TYR A 12 -26.04 -10.29 1.67
C TYR A 12 -27.46 -10.31 1.12
N ARG A 13 -27.71 -11.01 0.00
CA ARG A 13 -29.06 -11.09 -0.60
C ARG A 13 -30.08 -11.79 0.29
N LYS A 14 -29.63 -12.66 1.18
CA LYS A 14 -30.51 -13.41 2.08
C LYS A 14 -30.84 -12.64 3.36
N HIS A 15 -29.93 -11.79 3.84
CA HIS A 15 -29.99 -11.25 5.20
C HIS A 15 -29.97 -9.72 5.31
N ALA A 16 -29.50 -9.00 4.28
CA ALA A 16 -29.44 -7.55 4.30
C ALA A 16 -30.70 -6.95 3.67
N ASP A 17 -31.24 -5.91 4.29
CA ASP A 17 -32.34 -5.10 3.75
C ASP A 17 -31.79 -3.99 2.85
N GLY A 18 -30.54 -3.58 3.05
CA GLY A 18 -29.86 -2.64 2.17
C GLY A 18 -28.35 -2.51 2.39
N PRO A 19 -27.69 -1.60 1.65
CA PRO A 19 -26.23 -1.44 1.71
C PRO A 19 -25.72 -1.07 3.11
N GLY A 20 -26.54 -0.41 3.91
CA GLY A 20 -26.23 -0.03 5.29
C GLY A 20 -25.99 -1.21 6.24
N ASP A 21 -26.46 -2.40 5.89
CA ASP A 21 -26.35 -3.60 6.74
C ASP A 21 -25.06 -4.38 6.47
N LEU A 22 -24.26 -3.94 5.49
CA LEU A 22 -22.96 -4.50 5.19
C LEU A 22 -21.85 -3.54 5.61
N VAL A 23 -21.01 -4.01 6.53
CA VAL A 23 -19.77 -3.34 6.92
C VAL A 23 -18.58 -4.13 6.38
N VAL A 24 -17.77 -3.48 5.54
CA VAL A 24 -16.56 -4.08 4.94
C VAL A 24 -15.33 -3.48 5.59
N ILE A 25 -14.52 -4.33 6.23
CA ILE A 25 -13.19 -3.95 6.74
C ILE A 25 -12.17 -4.27 5.65
N HIS A 26 -11.33 -3.31 5.29
CA HIS A 26 -10.31 -3.52 4.26
C HIS A 26 -9.06 -2.67 4.51
N ASP A 27 -7.93 -3.10 3.96
CA ASP A 27 -6.70 -2.33 3.94
C ASP A 27 -6.78 -1.17 2.95
N ASP A 28 -6.07 -0.08 3.25
CA ASP A 28 -6.09 1.14 2.46
C ASP A 28 -4.71 1.78 2.37
N LEU A 29 -4.19 1.84 1.15
CA LEU A 29 -2.87 2.41 0.83
C LEU A 29 -2.83 3.93 0.96
N ASP A 30 -3.98 4.61 0.87
CA ASP A 30 -4.06 6.06 0.92
C ASP A 30 -4.06 6.60 2.37
N LEU A 31 -4.21 5.72 3.36
CA LEU A 31 -4.19 6.05 4.77
C LEU A 31 -2.87 5.64 5.40
N ALA A 32 -2.35 6.49 6.30
CA ALA A 32 -1.12 6.17 7.05
C ALA A 32 -1.31 4.88 7.87
N ALA A 33 -0.22 4.11 8.00
CA ALA A 33 -0.21 2.88 8.78
C ALA A 33 -0.81 3.07 10.18
N GLY A 34 -1.76 2.22 10.54
CA GLY A 34 -2.43 2.26 11.84
C GLY A 34 -3.65 3.20 11.91
N THR A 35 -3.95 3.95 10.85
CA THR A 35 -5.10 4.87 10.82
C THR A 35 -6.40 4.13 10.51
N VAL A 36 -7.44 4.31 11.31
CA VAL A 36 -8.79 3.79 11.01
C VAL A 36 -9.72 4.93 10.61
N ARG A 37 -10.44 4.77 9.49
CA ARG A 37 -11.44 5.74 9.00
C ARG A 37 -12.73 5.03 8.61
N LEU A 38 -13.85 5.72 8.78
CA LEU A 38 -15.15 5.24 8.32
C LEU A 38 -15.59 5.96 7.05
N LYS A 39 -16.20 5.21 6.13
CA LYS A 39 -16.74 5.73 4.88
C LYS A 39 -17.98 4.95 4.44
N ARG A 40 -18.95 5.65 3.85
CA ARG A 40 -20.05 5.04 3.09
C ARG A 40 -19.72 5.15 1.61
N GLY A 41 -19.90 4.07 0.86
CA GLY A 41 -19.75 4.15 -0.59
C GLY A 41 -18.33 4.42 -1.08
N GLY A 42 -18.27 4.91 -2.33
CA GLY A 42 -17.04 5.39 -2.98
C GLY A 42 -16.38 4.39 -3.92
N GLY A 43 -15.31 4.85 -4.59
CA GLY A 43 -14.52 4.04 -5.50
C GLY A 43 -13.81 2.87 -4.81
N THR A 44 -13.29 1.95 -5.61
CA THR A 44 -12.56 0.77 -5.11
C THR A 44 -11.11 1.07 -4.76
N GLY A 45 -10.56 2.20 -5.22
CA GLY A 45 -9.16 2.56 -4.96
C GLY A 45 -8.15 1.53 -5.49
N GLY A 46 -8.51 0.79 -6.55
CA GLY A 46 -7.71 -0.32 -7.06
C GLY A 46 -7.84 -1.62 -6.26
N HIS A 47 -8.52 -1.63 -5.11
CA HIS A 47 -8.66 -2.80 -4.26
C HIS A 47 -9.55 -3.88 -4.91
N ASN A 48 -8.98 -5.05 -5.19
CA ASN A 48 -9.66 -6.12 -5.92
C ASN A 48 -10.85 -6.73 -5.17
N GLY A 49 -10.77 -6.85 -3.84
CA GLY A 49 -11.91 -7.30 -3.02
C GLY A 49 -13.13 -6.38 -3.11
N LEU A 50 -12.93 -5.05 -2.98
CA LEU A 50 -13.99 -4.06 -3.16
C LEU A 50 -14.55 -4.06 -4.58
N ARG A 51 -13.72 -4.27 -5.59
CA ARG A 51 -14.16 -4.44 -6.98
C ARG A 51 -15.10 -5.63 -7.12
N SER A 52 -14.67 -6.80 -6.62
CA SER A 52 -15.46 -8.03 -6.60
C SER A 52 -16.80 -7.85 -5.88
N LEU A 53 -16.80 -7.21 -4.70
CA LEU A 53 -18.03 -6.90 -3.96
C LEU A 53 -18.97 -6.02 -4.77
N ARG A 54 -18.48 -4.91 -5.34
CA ARG A 54 -19.31 -4.02 -6.16
C ARG A 54 -19.93 -4.75 -7.34
N GLU A 55 -19.16 -5.59 -8.03
CA GLU A 55 -19.62 -6.36 -9.19
C GLU A 55 -20.70 -7.37 -8.81
N ARG A 56 -20.55 -8.08 -7.68
CA ARG A 56 -21.50 -9.12 -7.26
C ARG A 56 -22.73 -8.57 -6.53
N LEU A 57 -22.59 -7.46 -5.83
CA LEU A 57 -23.68 -6.82 -5.09
C LEU A 57 -24.48 -5.83 -5.96
N GLY A 58 -23.89 -5.34 -7.06
CA GLY A 58 -24.52 -4.32 -7.92
C GLY A 58 -24.51 -2.91 -7.32
N THR A 59 -23.89 -2.72 -6.17
CA THR A 59 -23.78 -1.42 -5.48
C THR A 59 -22.42 -1.32 -4.78
N ALA A 60 -21.95 -0.08 -4.62
CA ALA A 60 -20.76 0.24 -3.83
C ALA A 60 -21.09 0.87 -2.48
N ASP A 61 -22.38 1.11 -2.17
CA ASP A 61 -22.87 2.00 -1.11
C ASP A 61 -22.79 1.42 0.30
N PHE A 62 -22.22 0.23 0.43
CA PHE A 62 -21.96 -0.40 1.72
C PHE A 62 -21.01 0.41 2.60
N LEU A 63 -21.09 0.18 3.90
CA LEU A 63 -20.27 0.84 4.90
C LEU A 63 -18.86 0.24 4.90
N ARG A 64 -17.85 1.06 5.17
CA ARG A 64 -16.44 0.66 5.12
C ARG A 64 -15.69 1.12 6.36
N VAL A 65 -14.93 0.20 6.94
CA VAL A 65 -13.89 0.47 7.93
C VAL A 65 -12.55 0.34 7.20
N ARG A 66 -11.95 1.49 6.90
CA ARG A 66 -10.70 1.59 6.16
C ARG A 66 -9.54 1.52 7.16
N VAL A 67 -8.67 0.53 7.01
CA VAL A 67 -7.48 0.33 7.85
C VAL A 67 -6.25 0.74 7.04
N GLY A 68 -5.59 1.81 7.47
CA GLY A 68 -4.43 2.34 6.79
C GLY A 68 -3.22 1.42 6.93
N ILE A 69 -2.63 1.09 5.79
CA ILE A 69 -1.38 0.31 5.72
C ILE A 69 -0.21 1.15 5.20
N GLY A 70 -0.47 2.38 4.71
CA GLY A 70 0.52 3.25 4.10
C GLY A 70 0.78 2.91 2.63
N ARG A 71 1.45 3.83 1.93
CA ARG A 71 1.88 3.58 0.55
C ARG A 71 3.18 2.79 0.51
N PRO A 72 3.37 1.94 -0.52
CA PRO A 72 4.66 1.32 -0.76
C PRO A 72 5.74 2.38 -0.97
N PRO A 73 7.00 2.08 -0.56
CA PRO A 73 8.17 2.81 -1.03
C PRO A 73 8.21 2.91 -2.56
N ALA A 74 8.90 3.93 -3.07
CA ALA A 74 9.06 4.11 -4.51
C ALA A 74 9.69 2.87 -5.16
N GLY A 75 9.13 2.44 -6.30
CA GLY A 75 9.60 1.29 -7.06
C GLY A 75 9.02 -0.06 -6.64
N ILE A 76 8.20 -0.12 -5.58
CA ILE A 76 7.49 -1.35 -5.18
C ILE A 76 6.05 -1.31 -5.70
N ASP A 77 5.64 -2.38 -6.38
CA ASP A 77 4.25 -2.52 -6.84
C ASP A 77 3.29 -2.66 -5.65
N SER A 78 2.09 -2.10 -5.79
CA SER A 78 1.09 -2.12 -4.71
C SER A 78 0.60 -3.54 -4.42
N ALA A 79 0.53 -4.43 -5.41
CA ALA A 79 0.14 -5.82 -5.20
C ALA A 79 1.21 -6.58 -4.42
N ASP A 80 2.49 -6.39 -4.73
CA ASP A 80 3.58 -7.03 -4.00
C ASP A 80 3.65 -6.53 -2.54
N TYR A 81 3.42 -5.23 -2.34
CA TYR A 81 3.42 -4.62 -1.01
C TYR A 81 2.35 -5.24 -0.09
N VAL A 82 1.11 -5.39 -0.56
CA VAL A 82 0.01 -5.95 0.27
C VAL A 82 0.14 -7.46 0.52
N LEU A 83 0.95 -8.16 -0.29
CA LEU A 83 1.20 -9.59 -0.14
C LEU A 83 2.45 -9.89 0.70
N THR A 84 3.26 -8.87 1.01
CA THR A 84 4.48 -9.00 1.80
C THR A 84 4.16 -8.86 3.30
N PRO A 85 4.78 -9.68 4.19
CA PRO A 85 4.64 -9.48 5.63
C PRO A 85 5.05 -8.07 6.05
N PRO A 86 4.31 -7.42 6.95
CA PRO A 86 4.65 -6.08 7.40
C PRO A 86 5.97 -6.06 8.15
N ALA A 87 6.68 -4.93 8.00
CA ALA A 87 7.91 -4.68 8.73
C ALA A 87 7.67 -4.76 10.26
N PRO A 88 8.66 -5.20 11.06
CA PRO A 88 8.47 -5.41 12.49
C PRO A 88 7.97 -4.18 13.26
N ASP A 89 8.35 -2.98 12.82
CA ASP A 89 7.93 -1.70 13.41
C ASP A 89 6.46 -1.35 13.14
N LEU A 90 5.83 -1.95 12.13
CA LEU A 90 4.41 -1.78 11.82
C LEU A 90 3.50 -2.71 12.63
N ARG A 91 4.04 -3.71 13.33
CA ARG A 91 3.23 -4.66 14.12
C ARG A 91 2.38 -3.97 15.17
N GLY A 92 2.99 -3.12 16.01
CA GLY A 92 2.27 -2.38 17.06
C GLY A 92 1.15 -1.47 16.49
N PRO A 93 1.44 -0.62 15.49
CA PRO A 93 0.42 0.16 14.80
C PRO A 93 -0.73 -0.68 14.22
N PHE A 94 -0.43 -1.85 13.65
CA PHE A 94 -1.44 -2.72 13.07
C PHE A 94 -2.28 -3.44 14.12
N GLU A 95 -1.68 -3.92 15.21
CA GLU A 95 -2.43 -4.48 16.34
C GLU A 95 -3.40 -3.46 16.94
N ALA A 96 -2.93 -2.22 17.14
CA ALA A 96 -3.78 -1.12 17.59
C ALA A 96 -4.91 -0.82 16.59
N ALA A 97 -4.62 -0.85 15.29
CA ALA A 97 -5.62 -0.61 14.26
C ALA A 97 -6.66 -1.74 14.14
N ILE A 98 -6.26 -3.00 14.35
CA ILE A 98 -7.19 -4.14 14.38
C ILE A 98 -8.17 -3.97 15.54
N ALA A 99 -7.67 -3.67 16.74
CA ALA A 99 -8.52 -3.39 17.91
C ALA A 99 -9.45 -2.19 17.64
N ALA A 100 -8.91 -1.11 17.09
CA ALA A 100 -9.68 0.08 16.72
C ALA A 100 -10.74 -0.20 15.65
N ALA A 101 -10.46 -1.04 14.66
CA ALA A 101 -11.44 -1.44 13.65
C ALA A 101 -12.60 -2.23 14.27
N GLY A 102 -12.33 -3.12 15.22
CA GLY A 102 -13.36 -3.82 15.99
C GLY A 102 -14.26 -2.87 16.78
N GLU A 103 -13.66 -1.90 17.48
CA GLU A 103 -14.41 -0.85 18.17
C GLU A 103 -15.23 0.01 17.22
N ALA A 104 -14.70 0.31 16.03
CA ALA A 104 -15.41 1.08 15.02
C ALA A 104 -16.65 0.34 14.50
N VAL A 105 -16.58 -0.98 14.29
CA VAL A 105 -17.75 -1.81 13.97
C VAL A 105 -18.76 -1.80 15.13
N GLY A 106 -18.28 -1.93 16.36
CA GLY A 106 -19.13 -1.84 17.55
C GLY A 106 -19.85 -0.49 17.67
N ASP A 107 -19.15 0.62 17.38
CA ASP A 107 -19.73 1.96 17.36
C ASP A 107 -20.76 2.11 16.25
N ILE A 108 -20.54 1.54 15.05
CA ILE A 108 -21.54 1.52 13.97
C ILE A 108 -22.83 0.83 14.44
N ALA A 109 -22.70 -0.34 15.06
CA ALA A 109 -23.85 -1.12 15.53
C ALA A 109 -24.61 -0.44 16.69
N ARG A 110 -23.90 0.24 17.60
CA ARG A 110 -24.51 0.86 18.80
C ARG A 110 -25.03 2.27 18.57
N LEU A 111 -24.32 3.08 17.78
CA LEU A 111 -24.58 4.51 17.63
C LEU A 111 -25.21 4.88 16.28
N GLY A 112 -25.16 3.95 15.32
CA GLY A 112 -25.42 4.22 13.91
C GLY A 112 -24.20 4.83 13.20
N PHE A 113 -24.18 4.67 11.87
CA PHE A 113 -23.02 5.00 11.05
C PHE A 113 -22.60 6.48 11.15
N ASP A 114 -23.53 7.43 11.09
CA ASP A 114 -23.18 8.86 10.99
C ASP A 114 -22.48 9.38 12.25
N LYS A 115 -22.93 8.94 13.43
CA LYS A 115 -22.28 9.27 14.71
C LYS A 115 -20.92 8.59 14.84
N ALA A 116 -20.84 7.31 14.50
CA ALA A 116 -19.57 6.58 14.48
C ALA A 116 -18.56 7.25 13.53
N MET A 117 -18.99 7.62 12.32
CA MET A 117 -18.15 8.26 11.32
C MET A 117 -17.59 9.60 11.81
N THR A 118 -18.42 10.43 12.44
CA THR A 118 -17.97 11.70 13.02
C THR A 118 -16.89 11.47 14.07
N ARG A 119 -17.11 10.53 15.00
CA ARG A 119 -16.16 10.19 16.08
C ARG A 119 -14.82 9.67 15.54
N TRP A 120 -14.86 8.73 14.59
CA TRP A 120 -13.65 8.09 14.07
C TRP A 120 -12.86 8.98 13.11
N ASN A 121 -13.55 9.79 12.30
CA ASN A 121 -12.86 10.67 11.35
C ASN A 121 -12.32 11.96 12.00
N ALA A 122 -12.81 12.35 13.19
CA ALA A 122 -12.30 13.50 13.94
C ALA A 122 -10.93 13.25 14.60
N LYS A 123 -10.68 12.04 15.13
CA LYS A 123 -9.42 11.65 15.81
C LYS A 123 -8.16 11.85 14.96
N SER A 124 -8.34 11.82 13.65
CA SER A 124 -7.29 11.80 12.65
C SER A 124 -6.96 13.18 12.04
N ARG A 125 -7.42 14.28 12.68
CA ARG A 125 -6.86 15.62 12.45
C ARG A 125 -5.45 15.78 13.05
N GLU A 126 -5.05 14.90 13.97
CA GLU A 126 -3.70 14.84 14.52
C GLU A 126 -2.97 13.61 13.95
N ALA A 127 -2.19 13.80 12.88
CA ALA A 127 -1.13 12.86 12.50
C ALA A 127 0.06 13.63 11.87
N PRO A 128 1.31 13.22 12.12
CA PRO A 128 2.50 14.04 11.90
C PRO A 128 2.90 14.13 10.42
N LYS A 129 3.48 15.26 10.02
CA LYS A 129 4.10 15.47 8.71
C LYS A 129 5.22 14.44 8.47
N GLY A 130 5.31 13.99 7.21
CA GLY A 130 6.05 12.81 6.76
C GLY A 130 7.44 12.58 7.36
N ARG A 131 7.72 11.31 7.65
CA ARG A 131 9.09 10.84 7.82
C ARG A 131 9.75 10.73 6.44
N LYS A 132 10.92 11.34 6.29
CA LYS A 132 11.85 11.08 5.18
C LYS A 132 12.14 9.57 5.10
N PRO A 133 12.32 9.00 3.90
CA PRO A 133 12.81 7.63 3.78
C PRO A 133 14.20 7.52 4.43
N PRO A 134 14.54 6.37 5.05
CA PRO A 134 15.86 6.12 5.61
C PRO A 134 16.92 6.22 4.51
N PRO A 135 18.16 6.67 4.84
CA PRO A 135 19.24 6.74 3.86
C PRO A 135 19.55 5.35 3.32
N GLU A 136 19.68 5.26 2.01
CA GLU A 136 20.11 4.07 1.28
C GLU A 136 21.42 3.56 1.89
N SER A 137 21.42 2.29 2.36
CA SER A 137 22.67 1.64 2.76
C SER A 137 23.49 1.36 1.51
N PRO A 138 24.80 1.70 1.49
CA PRO A 138 25.62 1.44 0.32
C PRO A 138 25.77 -0.07 0.17
N ALA A 139 25.58 -0.53 -1.06
CA ALA A 139 25.83 -1.89 -1.49
C ALA A 139 27.15 -2.40 -0.94
N GLY A 140 27.12 -3.61 -0.39
CA GLY A 140 28.31 -4.34 0.02
C GLY A 140 29.26 -4.48 -1.17
N ASN A 141 30.43 -3.88 -1.07
CA ASN A 141 31.54 -4.22 -1.94
C ASN A 141 32.21 -5.47 -1.35
N ILE A 142 32.04 -6.57 -2.07
CA ILE A 142 32.75 -7.82 -1.85
C ILE A 142 34.25 -7.55 -1.95
N LEU A 143 34.96 -7.94 -0.91
CA LEU A 143 36.40 -8.04 -0.81
C LEU A 143 36.93 -8.96 -1.93
N LEU A 144 37.65 -8.41 -2.91
CA LEU A 144 38.57 -9.18 -3.75
C LEU A 144 40.01 -8.80 -3.35
N ALA A 145 40.74 -9.77 -2.80
CA ALA A 145 42.17 -9.68 -2.53
C ALA A 145 42.99 -9.89 -3.83
N PRO A 146 44.25 -9.42 -3.90
CA PRO A 146 44.99 -9.27 -5.15
C PRO A 146 45.66 -10.57 -5.61
N GLY A 147 45.65 -10.81 -6.92
CA GLY A 147 46.49 -11.82 -7.57
C GLY A 147 47.59 -11.13 -8.38
N GLU A 148 48.84 -11.41 -8.03
CA GLU A 148 50.04 -10.96 -8.76
C GLU A 148 50.29 -11.79 -10.03
N ALA A 149 50.97 -11.12 -10.96
CA ALA A 149 52.09 -11.59 -11.78
C ALA A 149 51.89 -11.70 -13.31
N SER A 150 52.92 -11.17 -13.98
CA SER A 150 53.34 -11.37 -15.37
C SER A 150 52.55 -10.59 -16.42
N GLY A 151 53.12 -9.71 -17.25
CA GLY A 151 54.49 -9.58 -17.74
C GLY A 151 54.37 -9.32 -19.26
N GLY A 152 55.03 -8.28 -19.80
CA GLY A 152 55.16 -8.15 -21.25
C GLY A 152 55.15 -6.73 -21.83
N SER A 153 56.36 -6.20 -22.02
CA SER A 153 56.84 -5.44 -23.19
C SER A 153 56.09 -4.18 -23.68
N ILE A 154 56.78 -3.08 -23.42
CA ILE A 154 56.99 -1.87 -24.23
C ILE A 154 56.86 -2.11 -25.74
N SER A 155 56.09 -1.27 -26.45
CA SER A 155 56.51 -0.81 -27.77
C SER A 155 55.91 0.56 -28.12
N ARG A 156 56.82 1.46 -28.48
CA ARG A 156 56.63 2.86 -28.88
C ARG A 156 56.45 2.89 -30.40
N LYS A 157 55.48 3.64 -30.92
CA LYS A 157 55.64 4.34 -32.22
C LYS A 157 54.58 5.43 -32.41
N GLU A 158 55.09 6.64 -32.60
CA GLU A 158 54.40 7.82 -33.12
C GLU A 158 54.05 7.63 -34.60
N ALA A 159 52.96 8.24 -35.07
CA ALA A 159 52.85 8.83 -36.41
C ALA A 159 51.65 9.79 -36.48
N ARG A 160 51.93 11.01 -36.95
CA ARG A 160 51.01 12.11 -37.29
C ARG A 160 50.32 11.87 -38.65
N SER A 161 49.13 12.44 -38.82
CA SER A 161 48.60 13.18 -40.02
C SER A 161 47.08 13.37 -39.81
N GLN A 162 46.53 14.57 -39.52
CA GLN A 162 46.19 15.67 -40.45
C GLN A 162 45.54 15.21 -41.76
N ASP A 163 44.22 15.42 -41.90
CA ASP A 163 43.63 16.43 -42.81
C ASP A 163 42.09 16.27 -42.93
N ASP A 164 41.40 17.41 -42.81
CA ASP A 164 40.34 17.96 -43.68
C ASP A 164 39.35 16.97 -44.35
N THR A 165 38.03 17.16 -44.30
CA THR A 165 37.31 18.26 -44.96
C THR A 165 35.83 18.34 -44.55
N GLU A 166 35.27 19.52 -44.74
CA GLU A 166 33.89 19.97 -44.56
C GLU A 166 32.83 19.32 -45.47
N GLU A 167 31.57 19.58 -45.08
CA GLU A 167 30.36 19.76 -45.91
C GLU A 167 29.91 18.68 -46.89
N VAL A 168 28.71 18.12 -46.62
CA VAL A 168 27.50 18.39 -47.45
C VAL A 168 26.27 18.43 -46.54
#